data_AF-A0A9N9DNY0-F1
#
_entry.id   AF-A0A9N9DNY0-F1
#
_cell.length_a   1.000
_cell.length_b   1.000
_cell.length_c   1.000
_cell.angle_alpha   90.00
_cell.angle_beta   90.00
_cell.angle_gamma   90.00
#
_symmetry.space_group_name_H-M   'P 1'
#
loop_
_entity.id
_entity.type
_entity.pdbx_description
1 polymer ?
#
loop_
_entity_poly.entity_id
_entity_poly.type
_entity_poly.pdbx_seq_one_letter_code
_entity_poly.pdbx_strand_id
1 'polypeptide(L)'
;GQKRKASEGLSLDPPAQRKQCLEQFPTTAPSSLAVLANIKEFLPEKLRTTPPTFYSNRPTQDYASFPAALLHPVFGQFQHDREHYEPKQEDNMLLQELSMKMVRFYDYERERSRVFREILEKYGIQLMAAEVDNSSSCTDGHMQEKGNVCVISEAKNELGLGTKDPYFQGAFYYVELIRRHAYERINSVLPCILIYYAGPNFGFAALAMTDAKIHVAPLTPLIPLYTEPHDYFMQKMAARAFGALRRAVIQLKKYYNEGNAQIQNPLPVSPESLEFPYIREFIPIQG
;
A
#
# COMPACT_ATOMS: atom_id res chain seq x y z
N GLY A 1 -52.79 -3.35 11.85
CA GLY A 1 -51.84 -4.07 10.99
C GLY A 1 -51.33 -3.15 9.90
N GLN A 2 -50.10 -2.68 9.99
CA GLN A 2 -49.43 -1.89 8.95
C GLN A 2 -48.13 -2.61 8.62
N LYS A 3 -48.10 -3.27 7.46
CA LYS A 3 -46.87 -3.88 6.90
C LYS A 3 -45.93 -2.74 6.50
N ARG A 4 -44.79 -2.63 7.18
CA ARG A 4 -43.63 -1.88 6.69
C ARG A 4 -43.17 -2.53 5.39
N LYS A 5 -43.11 -1.77 4.30
CA LYS A 5 -42.32 -2.13 3.12
C LYS A 5 -40.86 -2.15 3.56
N ALA A 6 -40.28 -3.34 3.66
CA ALA A 6 -38.83 -3.49 3.64
C ALA A 6 -38.38 -3.08 2.23
N SER A 7 -37.59 -2.01 2.15
CA SER A 7 -36.83 -1.71 0.94
C SER A 7 -35.76 -2.79 0.80
N GLU A 8 -36.02 -3.78 -0.05
CA GLU A 8 -35.00 -4.70 -0.57
C GLU A 8 -34.00 -3.88 -1.40
N GLY A 9 -32.95 -3.39 -0.75
CA GLY A 9 -31.77 -2.91 -1.46
C GLY A 9 -31.03 -4.13 -1.99
N LEU A 10 -31.10 -4.36 -3.31
CA LEU A 10 -30.22 -5.32 -3.96
C LEU A 10 -28.77 -4.90 -3.69
N SER A 11 -28.04 -5.71 -2.92
CA SER A 11 -26.60 -5.59 -2.79
C SER A 11 -26.00 -5.70 -4.19
N LEU A 12 -25.25 -4.68 -4.61
CA LEU A 12 -24.57 -4.67 -5.91
C LEU A 12 -23.63 -5.89 -6.00
N ASP A 13 -23.43 -6.41 -7.22
CA ASP A 13 -22.41 -7.44 -7.42
C ASP A 13 -20.99 -6.87 -7.15
N PRO A 14 -19.99 -7.71 -6.80
CA PRO A 14 -18.65 -7.24 -6.45
C PRO A 14 -17.99 -6.34 -7.52
N PRO A 15 -18.10 -6.62 -8.85
CA PRO A 15 -17.61 -5.72 -9.88
C PRO A 15 -18.22 -4.31 -9.79
N ALA A 16 -19.54 -4.20 -9.63
CA ALA A 16 -20.23 -2.92 -9.52
C ALA A 16 -19.86 -2.18 -8.23
N GLN A 17 -19.69 -2.89 -7.11
CA GLN A 17 -19.21 -2.29 -5.85
C GLN A 17 -17.82 -1.68 -6.02
N ARG A 18 -16.89 -2.40 -6.67
CA ARG A 18 -15.53 -1.89 -6.90
C ARG A 18 -15.54 -0.65 -7.78
N LYS A 19 -16.30 -0.70 -8.87
CA LYS A 19 -16.46 0.43 -9.78
C LYS A 19 -17.03 1.66 -9.06
N GLN A 20 -18.12 1.49 -8.31
CA GLN A 20 -18.75 2.57 -7.54
C GLN A 20 -17.81 3.13 -6.47
N CYS A 21 -17.02 2.28 -5.79
CA CYS A 21 -16.02 2.72 -4.83
C CYS A 21 -14.98 3.64 -5.49
N LEU A 22 -14.44 3.22 -6.65
CA LEU A 22 -13.41 3.97 -7.37
C LEU A 22 -13.95 5.28 -7.96
N GLU A 23 -15.18 5.31 -8.43
CA GLU A 23 -15.86 6.53 -8.94
C GLU A 23 -16.01 7.63 -7.88
N GLN A 24 -15.93 7.29 -6.58
CA GLN A 24 -15.95 8.28 -5.49
C GLN A 24 -14.62 9.02 -5.32
N PHE A 25 -13.53 8.55 -5.93
CA PHE A 25 -12.23 9.21 -5.90
C PHE A 25 -12.07 10.13 -7.12
N PRO A 26 -11.70 11.40 -6.93
CA PRO A 26 -11.51 12.34 -8.03
C PRO A 26 -10.48 11.83 -9.05
N THR A 27 -10.70 12.16 -10.32
CA THR A 27 -9.76 11.87 -11.42
C THR A 27 -8.66 12.93 -11.56
N THR A 28 -8.60 13.89 -10.63
CA THR A 28 -7.50 14.84 -10.55
C THR A 28 -6.19 14.14 -10.18
N ALA A 29 -5.06 14.75 -10.53
CA ALA A 29 -3.73 14.27 -10.17
C ALA A 29 -3.67 13.77 -8.70
N PRO A 30 -3.24 12.51 -8.44
CA PRO A 30 -3.14 11.96 -7.08
C PRO A 30 -2.31 12.85 -6.13
N SER A 31 -1.29 13.51 -6.66
CA SER A 31 -0.46 14.46 -5.90
C SER A 31 -1.21 15.72 -5.46
N SER A 32 -2.27 16.12 -6.15
CA SER A 32 -3.14 17.23 -5.73
C SER A 32 -4.04 16.81 -4.57
N LEU A 33 -4.58 15.60 -4.58
CA LEU A 33 -5.39 15.08 -3.47
C LEU A 33 -4.57 14.93 -2.19
N ALA A 34 -3.28 14.65 -2.33
CA ALA A 34 -2.37 14.47 -1.20
C ALA A 34 -1.94 15.77 -0.50
N VAL A 35 -2.33 16.94 -1.02
CA VAL A 35 -2.11 18.22 -0.34
C VAL A 35 -2.88 18.21 0.98
N LEU A 36 -2.24 18.58 2.09
CA LEU A 36 -2.83 18.49 3.43
C LEU A 36 -4.19 19.18 3.56
N ALA A 37 -4.41 20.32 2.89
CA ALA A 37 -5.70 20.99 2.86
C ALA A 37 -6.78 20.10 2.21
N ASN A 38 -6.47 19.52 1.05
CA ASN A 38 -7.39 18.65 0.32
C ASN A 38 -7.64 17.33 1.07
N ILE A 39 -6.63 16.76 1.72
CA ILE A 39 -6.81 15.58 2.58
C ILE A 39 -7.81 15.89 3.71
N LYS A 40 -7.72 17.06 4.35
CA LYS A 40 -8.63 17.46 5.43
C LYS A 40 -10.07 17.62 4.96
N GLU A 41 -10.29 17.97 3.71
CA GLU A 41 -11.64 18.12 3.14
C GLU A 41 -12.18 16.76 2.65
N PHE A 42 -11.38 16.04 1.89
CA PHE A 42 -11.79 14.80 1.21
C PHE A 42 -11.85 13.58 2.14
N LEU A 43 -10.82 13.39 2.97
CA LEU A 43 -10.66 12.16 3.74
C LEU A 43 -11.75 11.97 4.82
N PRO A 44 -12.21 13.01 5.56
CA PRO A 44 -13.31 12.85 6.50
C PRO A 44 -14.59 12.38 5.86
N GLU A 45 -14.90 12.80 4.62
CA GLU A 45 -16.08 12.31 3.91
C GLU A 45 -16.00 10.79 3.71
N LYS A 46 -14.86 10.28 3.21
CA LYS A 46 -14.66 8.84 2.94
C LYS A 46 -14.49 7.99 4.20
N LEU A 47 -13.97 8.58 5.27
CA LEU A 47 -13.86 7.94 6.59
C LEU A 47 -15.19 7.92 7.36
N ARG A 48 -16.12 8.83 7.04
CA ARG A 48 -17.42 8.97 7.72
C ARG A 48 -18.60 8.41 6.93
N THR A 49 -18.39 7.88 5.71
CA THR A 49 -19.45 7.10 5.05
C THR A 49 -19.77 5.87 5.91
N THR A 50 -21.00 5.38 5.82
CA THR A 50 -21.44 4.19 6.55
C THR A 50 -21.81 3.08 5.55
N PRO A 51 -20.95 2.07 5.32
CA PRO A 51 -19.59 1.90 5.87
C PRO A 51 -18.54 2.81 5.19
N PRO A 52 -17.36 3.03 5.82
CA PRO A 52 -16.28 3.80 5.22
C PRO A 52 -15.77 3.17 3.91
N THR A 53 -15.38 3.98 2.94
CA THR A 53 -14.81 3.50 1.66
C THR A 53 -13.29 3.57 1.61
N PHE A 54 -12.66 4.28 2.54
CA PHE A 54 -11.21 4.39 2.65
C PHE A 54 -10.74 4.16 4.09
N TYR A 55 -10.01 3.09 4.33
CA TYR A 55 -9.50 2.69 5.64
C TYR A 55 -8.02 3.00 5.75
N SER A 56 -7.66 3.88 6.69
CA SER A 56 -6.26 4.35 6.85
C SER A 56 -5.70 4.18 8.26
N ASN A 57 -6.32 3.34 9.09
CA ASN A 57 -6.05 3.18 10.53
C ASN A 57 -6.11 4.50 11.33
N ARG A 58 -6.69 5.56 10.76
CA ARG A 58 -7.07 6.77 11.48
C ARG A 58 -8.46 6.55 12.07
N PRO A 59 -8.59 6.46 13.41
CA PRO A 59 -9.85 6.10 14.05
C PRO A 59 -10.91 7.18 13.80
N THR A 60 -12.09 6.75 13.35
CA THR A 60 -13.35 7.48 13.53
C THR A 60 -14.09 6.85 14.71
N GLN A 61 -15.01 7.60 15.34
CA GLN A 61 -15.65 7.21 16.62
C GLN A 61 -16.31 5.81 16.60
N ASP A 62 -16.58 5.23 15.43
CA ASP A 62 -17.38 4.01 15.27
C ASP A 62 -16.69 2.86 14.51
N TYR A 63 -15.36 2.84 14.34
CA TYR A 63 -14.72 1.84 13.47
C TYR A 63 -13.55 1.05 14.07
N ALA A 64 -13.63 -0.29 13.96
CA ALA A 64 -12.55 -1.22 14.25
C ALA A 64 -11.61 -1.35 13.04
N SER A 65 -10.34 -0.90 13.17
CA SER A 65 -9.34 -1.04 12.11
C SER A 65 -9.17 -2.49 11.68
N PHE A 66 -9.14 -2.76 10.37
CA PHE A 66 -8.91 -4.10 9.84
C PHE A 66 -7.40 -4.38 9.79
N PRO A 67 -6.87 -5.39 10.51
CA PRO A 67 -5.45 -5.71 10.45
C PRO A 67 -5.01 -6.03 9.03
N ALA A 68 -3.92 -5.42 8.56
CA ALA A 68 -3.38 -5.65 7.22
C ALA A 68 -3.11 -7.15 6.96
N ALA A 69 -2.64 -7.86 8.00
CA ALA A 69 -2.43 -9.30 7.95
C ALA A 69 -3.67 -10.08 7.54
N LEU A 70 -4.89 -9.59 7.77
CA LEU A 70 -6.12 -10.28 7.38
C LEU A 70 -6.50 -10.06 5.90
N LEU A 71 -5.93 -9.05 5.24
CA LEU A 71 -6.24 -8.72 3.84
C LEU A 71 -5.52 -9.66 2.87
N HIS A 72 -4.25 -9.95 3.12
CA HIS A 72 -3.46 -10.82 2.26
C HIS A 72 -2.27 -11.43 3.03
N PRO A 73 -1.92 -12.71 2.81
CA PRO A 73 -0.82 -13.39 3.50
C PRO A 73 0.52 -12.66 3.44
N VAL A 74 0.78 -11.95 2.34
CA VAL A 74 2.02 -11.18 2.18
C VAL A 74 2.20 -10.11 3.26
N PHE A 75 1.11 -9.50 3.73
CA PHE A 75 1.17 -8.45 4.75
C PHE A 75 1.44 -9.05 6.13
N GLY A 76 0.82 -10.19 6.44
CA GLY A 76 1.11 -10.95 7.65
C GLY A 76 2.55 -11.45 7.67
N GLN A 77 3.04 -11.97 6.54
CA GLN A 77 4.43 -12.41 6.41
C GLN A 77 5.41 -11.23 6.54
N PHE A 78 5.09 -10.07 5.96
CA PHE A 78 5.92 -8.86 6.12
C PHE A 78 6.01 -8.45 7.59
N GLN A 79 4.88 -8.41 8.31
CA GLN A 79 4.84 -8.07 9.73
C GLN A 79 5.57 -9.08 10.60
N HIS A 80 5.51 -10.37 10.25
CA HIS A 80 6.29 -11.40 10.92
C HIS A 80 7.79 -11.23 10.65
N ASP A 81 8.17 -11.02 9.39
CA ASP A 81 9.56 -10.90 8.95
C ASP A 81 10.22 -9.66 9.54
N ARG A 82 9.53 -8.51 9.66
CA ARG A 82 10.11 -7.30 10.27
C ARG A 82 10.60 -7.53 11.71
N GLU A 83 10.04 -8.51 12.42
CA GLU A 83 10.34 -8.85 13.81
C GLU A 83 11.31 -10.03 13.94
N HIS A 84 11.18 -11.04 13.06
CA HIS A 84 11.83 -12.34 13.23
C HIS A 84 12.84 -12.69 12.13
N TYR A 85 12.82 -11.99 11.00
CA TYR A 85 13.77 -12.24 9.92
C TYR A 85 15.20 -11.97 10.41
N GLU A 86 16.15 -12.83 10.06
CA GLU A 86 17.56 -12.53 10.27
C GLU A 86 18.14 -11.99 8.95
N PRO A 87 18.53 -10.70 8.91
CA PRO A 87 19.06 -10.08 7.70
C PRO A 87 20.26 -10.82 7.14
N LYS A 88 20.25 -11.04 5.82
CA LYS A 88 21.39 -11.59 5.09
C LYS A 88 22.40 -10.49 4.79
N GLN A 89 23.59 -10.91 4.36
CA GLN A 89 24.65 -9.99 3.92
C GLN A 89 24.14 -9.00 2.86
N GLU A 90 23.35 -9.47 1.89
CA GLU A 90 22.76 -8.62 0.85
C GLU A 90 21.84 -7.54 1.42
N ASP A 91 21.04 -7.85 2.44
CA ASP A 91 20.12 -6.89 3.04
C ASP A 91 20.88 -5.81 3.82
N ASN A 92 21.98 -6.19 4.46
CA ASN A 92 22.87 -5.25 5.14
C ASN A 92 23.61 -4.36 4.13
N MET A 93 24.04 -4.91 2.99
CA MET A 93 24.66 -4.11 1.92
C MET A 93 23.66 -3.12 1.31
N LEU A 94 22.42 -3.56 1.06
CA LEU A 94 21.34 -2.69 0.61
C LEU A 94 21.09 -1.56 1.60
N LEU A 95 20.95 -1.89 2.89
CA LEU A 95 20.75 -0.91 3.94
C LEU A 95 21.91 0.08 4.01
N GLN A 96 23.15 -0.38 3.92
CA GLN A 96 24.34 0.48 3.96
C GLN A 96 24.33 1.47 2.79
N GLU A 97 24.06 1.00 1.57
CA GLU A 97 24.00 1.86 0.39
C GLU A 97 22.87 2.90 0.50
N LEU A 98 21.69 2.46 0.93
CA LEU A 98 20.56 3.36 1.20
C LEU A 98 20.91 4.40 2.27
N SER A 99 21.51 3.98 3.39
CA SER A 99 21.88 4.88 4.48
C SER A 99 22.87 5.95 3.99
N MET A 100 23.89 5.58 3.22
CA MET A 100 24.88 6.53 2.69
C MET A 100 24.30 7.52 1.66
N LYS A 101 23.25 7.12 0.93
CA LYS A 101 22.68 7.92 -0.16
C LYS A 101 21.47 8.74 0.27
N MET A 102 20.62 8.20 1.15
CA MET A 102 19.37 8.84 1.55
C MET A 102 19.58 9.90 2.64
N VAL A 103 20.70 9.90 3.37
CA VAL A 103 21.04 10.97 4.33
C VAL A 103 21.48 12.28 3.66
N ARG A 104 21.75 12.25 2.36
CA ARG A 104 22.14 13.45 1.61
C ARG A 104 20.92 14.34 1.40
N PHE A 105 21.17 15.65 1.35
CA PHE A 105 20.20 16.60 0.84
C PHE A 105 20.25 16.60 -0.69
N TYR A 106 19.07 16.67 -1.31
CA TYR A 106 18.91 16.75 -2.76
C TYR A 106 18.12 18.01 -3.10
N ASP A 107 18.47 18.65 -4.20
CA ASP A 107 17.77 19.87 -4.65
C ASP A 107 16.34 19.55 -5.11
N TYR A 108 16.12 18.34 -5.62
CA TYR A 108 14.84 17.92 -6.20
C TYR A 108 14.40 16.52 -5.74
N GLU A 109 13.11 16.36 -5.43
CA GLU A 109 12.51 15.06 -5.03
C GLU A 109 12.79 13.96 -6.06
N ARG A 110 12.75 14.35 -7.35
CA ARG A 110 13.03 13.46 -8.48
C ARG A 110 14.44 12.88 -8.47
N GLU A 111 15.42 13.65 -7.97
CA GLU A 111 16.80 13.17 -7.89
C GLU A 111 16.93 12.12 -6.79
N ARG A 112 16.39 12.42 -5.60
CA ARG A 112 16.32 11.46 -4.48
C ARG A 112 15.62 10.17 -4.91
N SER A 113 14.45 10.28 -5.55
CA SER A 113 13.70 9.10 -5.97
C SER A 113 14.41 8.30 -7.06
N ARG A 114 15.09 8.96 -8.02
CA ARG A 114 15.95 8.28 -8.98
C ARG A 114 17.07 7.48 -8.28
N VAL A 115 17.80 8.08 -7.35
CA VAL A 115 18.88 7.40 -6.61
C VAL A 115 18.33 6.19 -5.85
N PHE A 116 17.18 6.34 -5.19
CA PHE A 116 16.53 5.23 -4.50
C PHE A 116 16.20 4.06 -5.43
N ARG A 117 15.63 4.35 -6.61
CA ARG A 117 15.30 3.32 -7.61
C ARG A 117 16.53 2.61 -8.15
N GLU A 118 17.59 3.35 -8.46
CA GLU A 118 18.87 2.79 -8.93
C GLU A 118 19.49 1.83 -7.91
N ILE A 119 19.35 2.13 -6.62
CA ILE A 119 19.81 1.23 -5.55
C ILE A 119 18.93 -0.03 -5.54
N LEU A 120 17.61 0.11 -5.46
CA LEU A 120 16.70 -1.04 -5.39
C LEU A 120 16.80 -1.99 -6.59
N GLU A 121 17.07 -1.46 -7.79
CA GLU A 121 17.25 -2.25 -9.00
C GLU A 121 18.42 -3.25 -8.87
N LYS A 122 19.53 -2.84 -8.23
CA LYS A 122 20.68 -3.73 -7.94
C LYS A 122 20.31 -4.92 -7.07
N TYR A 123 19.26 -4.79 -6.27
CA TYR A 123 18.76 -5.80 -5.33
C TYR A 123 17.49 -6.51 -5.82
N GLY A 124 17.17 -6.38 -7.11
CA GLY A 124 16.10 -7.12 -7.78
C GLY A 124 14.69 -6.52 -7.65
N ILE A 125 14.59 -5.28 -7.17
CA ILE A 125 13.32 -4.53 -7.09
C ILE A 125 13.36 -3.41 -8.13
N GLN A 126 12.79 -3.68 -9.30
CA GLN A 126 12.77 -2.72 -10.39
C GLN A 126 11.55 -1.82 -10.30
N LEU A 127 11.77 -0.56 -9.94
CA LEU A 127 10.73 0.47 -9.90
C LEU A 127 10.82 1.34 -11.16
N MET A 128 9.73 1.42 -11.91
CA MET A 128 9.59 2.30 -13.06
C MET A 128 9.00 3.63 -12.63
N ALA A 129 9.68 4.73 -12.98
CA ALA A 129 9.05 6.05 -13.00
C ALA A 129 8.34 6.20 -14.34
N ALA A 130 7.05 5.89 -14.37
CA ALA A 130 6.22 6.03 -15.56
C ALA A 130 5.05 6.97 -15.25
N GLU A 131 4.59 7.68 -16.28
CA GLU A 131 3.30 8.37 -16.19
C GLU A 131 2.23 7.35 -15.84
N VAL A 132 1.34 7.71 -14.92
CA VAL A 132 0.15 6.91 -14.66
C VAL A 132 -0.78 7.14 -15.84
N ASP A 133 -0.60 6.33 -16.88
CA ASP A 133 -1.63 5.96 -17.84
C ASP A 133 -2.54 7.14 -18.29
N ASN A 134 -2.07 7.98 -19.23
CA ASN A 134 -2.77 9.19 -19.73
C ASN A 134 -3.07 10.30 -18.69
N SER A 135 -2.57 10.20 -17.46
CA SER A 135 -2.53 11.34 -16.54
C SER A 135 -1.17 12.04 -16.64
N SER A 136 -1.15 13.37 -16.46
CA SER A 136 0.09 14.14 -16.36
C SER A 136 0.86 13.90 -15.04
N SER A 137 0.51 12.84 -14.29
CA SER A 137 1.06 12.54 -12.96
C SER A 137 1.96 11.32 -13.04
N CYS A 138 3.17 11.44 -12.51
CA CYS A 138 4.18 10.38 -12.46
C CYS A 138 4.39 9.94 -11.01
N THR A 139 4.38 8.63 -10.75
CA THR A 139 4.84 8.13 -9.45
C THR A 139 6.36 8.29 -9.34
N ASP A 140 6.88 8.41 -8.12
CA ASP A 140 8.34 8.40 -7.92
C ASP A 140 8.97 7.03 -8.28
N GLY A 141 8.15 5.99 -8.24
CA GLY A 141 8.42 4.67 -8.82
C GLY A 141 7.28 3.72 -8.54
N HIS A 142 7.04 2.76 -9.42
CA HIS A 142 6.17 1.63 -9.11
C HIS A 142 6.63 0.36 -9.84
N MET A 143 6.25 -0.81 -9.33
CA MET A 143 6.49 -2.09 -9.97
C MET A 143 5.15 -2.74 -10.29
N GLN A 144 5.00 -3.28 -11.49
CA GLN A 144 3.84 -4.07 -11.88
C GLN A 144 4.21 -5.50 -12.22
N GLU A 145 3.27 -6.42 -12.03
CA GLU A 145 3.33 -7.80 -12.50
C GLU A 145 2.02 -8.14 -13.20
N LYS A 146 2.09 -8.57 -14.47
CA LYS A 146 0.91 -8.84 -15.32
C LYS A 146 -0.16 -7.73 -15.30
N GLY A 147 0.28 -6.47 -15.29
CA GLY A 147 -0.59 -5.30 -15.28
C GLY A 147 -1.23 -4.96 -13.92
N ASN A 148 -0.84 -5.64 -12.84
CA ASN A 148 -1.26 -5.30 -11.48
C ASN A 148 -0.09 -4.66 -10.72
N VAL A 149 -0.34 -3.61 -9.96
CA VAL A 149 0.69 -2.95 -9.17
C VAL A 149 1.06 -3.78 -7.94
N CYS A 150 2.36 -4.00 -7.73
CA CYS A 150 2.91 -4.75 -6.61
C CYS A 150 3.57 -3.84 -5.57
N VAL A 151 4.24 -2.79 -6.05
CA VAL A 151 4.98 -1.85 -5.20
C VAL A 151 4.77 -0.45 -5.73
N ILE A 152 4.55 0.50 -4.83
CA ILE A 152 4.58 1.94 -5.11
C ILE A 152 5.64 2.56 -4.22
N SER A 153 6.41 3.49 -4.77
CA SER A 153 7.36 4.33 -4.06
C SER A 153 6.90 5.77 -4.17
N GLU A 154 6.90 6.49 -3.05
CA GLU A 154 6.61 7.91 -2.98
C GLU A 154 7.65 8.60 -2.08
N ALA A 155 8.33 9.60 -2.63
CA ALA A 155 9.43 10.29 -2.00
C ALA A 155 9.06 11.73 -1.65
N LYS A 156 9.67 12.23 -0.58
CA LYS A 156 9.77 13.66 -0.29
C LYS A 156 11.21 13.99 0.02
N ASN A 157 11.58 15.26 -0.21
CA ASN A 157 12.97 15.65 0.00
C ASN A 157 13.38 15.53 1.47
N GLU A 158 12.59 16.06 2.40
CA GLU A 158 12.81 15.93 3.84
C GLU A 158 11.49 15.91 4.60
N LEU A 159 11.51 15.42 5.84
CA LEU A 159 10.36 15.54 6.74
C LEU A 159 10.01 17.01 6.95
N GLY A 160 8.72 17.34 6.82
CA GLY A 160 8.22 18.72 6.98
C GLY A 160 8.49 19.65 5.79
N LEU A 161 9.20 19.20 4.75
CA LEU A 161 9.29 19.94 3.49
C LEU A 161 8.17 19.53 2.54
N GLY A 162 7.54 20.52 1.91
CA GLY A 162 6.42 20.34 0.99
C GLY A 162 5.05 20.40 1.65
N THR A 163 4.00 20.26 0.83
CA THR A 163 2.60 20.36 1.27
C THR A 163 1.83 19.04 1.17
N LYS A 164 2.50 17.99 0.69
CA LYS A 164 1.89 16.69 0.35
C LYS A 164 2.40 15.60 1.28
N ASP A 165 1.49 14.77 1.75
CA ASP A 165 1.81 13.62 2.59
C ASP A 165 2.14 12.40 1.71
N PRO A 166 3.36 11.82 1.78
CA PRO A 166 3.77 10.73 0.90
C PRO A 166 3.00 9.42 1.17
N TYR A 167 2.49 9.21 2.38
CA TYR A 167 1.67 8.04 2.71
C TYR A 167 0.33 8.10 1.96
N PHE A 168 -0.36 9.25 2.01
CA PHE A 168 -1.61 9.41 1.29
C PHE A 168 -1.41 9.56 -0.22
N GLN A 169 -0.35 10.24 -0.65
CA GLN A 169 -0.06 10.37 -2.08
C GLN A 169 0.16 9.01 -2.74
N GLY A 170 0.95 8.12 -2.10
CA GLY A 170 1.12 6.75 -2.56
C GLY A 170 -0.18 5.95 -2.59
N ALA A 171 -1.03 6.11 -1.59
CA ALA A 171 -2.35 5.46 -1.56
C ALA A 171 -3.29 5.97 -2.67
N PHE A 172 -3.27 7.26 -3.00
CA PHE A 172 -4.06 7.78 -4.12
C PHE A 172 -3.50 7.35 -5.47
N TYR A 173 -2.18 7.19 -5.60
CA TYR A 173 -1.59 6.56 -6.78
C TYR A 173 -2.02 5.11 -6.94
N TYR A 174 -2.13 4.37 -5.85
CA TYR A 174 -2.67 3.01 -5.89
C TYR A 174 -4.10 2.98 -6.44
N VAL A 175 -4.99 3.84 -5.93
CA VAL A 175 -6.36 3.97 -6.43
C VAL A 175 -6.38 4.26 -7.93
N GLU A 176 -5.53 5.18 -8.39
CA GLU A 176 -5.47 5.52 -9.81
C GLU A 176 -4.96 4.37 -10.68
N LEU A 177 -3.92 3.66 -10.23
CA LEU A 177 -3.32 2.54 -10.95
C LEU A 177 -4.29 1.35 -11.10
N ILE A 178 -5.12 1.09 -10.09
CA ILE A 178 -6.09 -0.02 -10.15
C ILE A 178 -7.43 0.36 -10.79
N ARG A 179 -7.71 1.65 -10.95
CA ARG A 179 -9.03 2.20 -11.33
C ARG A 179 -9.63 1.51 -12.56
N ARG A 180 -8.79 1.19 -13.55
CA ARG A 180 -9.20 0.68 -14.86
C ARG A 180 -9.47 -0.82 -14.91
N HIS A 181 -9.00 -1.58 -13.93
CA HIS A 181 -9.06 -3.04 -13.99
C HIS A 181 -9.55 -3.70 -12.71
N ALA A 182 -9.65 -2.98 -11.58
CA ALA A 182 -10.02 -3.59 -10.31
C ALA A 182 -11.38 -4.30 -10.33
N TYR A 183 -12.34 -3.79 -11.10
CA TYR A 183 -13.67 -4.38 -11.27
C TYR A 183 -13.66 -5.68 -12.10
N GLU A 184 -12.60 -5.94 -12.87
CA GLU A 184 -12.38 -7.21 -13.60
C GLU A 184 -11.62 -8.24 -12.74
N ARG A 185 -10.98 -7.78 -11.65
CA ARG A 185 -10.07 -8.54 -10.80
C ARG A 185 -10.71 -8.97 -9.49
N ILE A 186 -11.99 -9.38 -9.52
CA ILE A 186 -12.77 -9.62 -8.30
C ILE A 186 -12.18 -10.69 -7.38
N ASN A 187 -11.51 -11.70 -7.92
CA ASN A 187 -10.87 -12.78 -7.12
C ASN A 187 -9.57 -12.34 -6.42
N SER A 188 -9.20 -11.07 -6.52
CA SER A 188 -7.98 -10.52 -5.93
C SER A 188 -8.29 -9.30 -5.08
N VAL A 189 -7.64 -9.20 -3.93
CA VAL A 189 -7.63 -7.97 -3.11
C VAL A 189 -6.61 -6.94 -3.62
N LEU A 190 -5.95 -7.21 -4.75
CA LEU A 190 -4.94 -6.35 -5.38
C LEU A 190 -3.84 -5.88 -4.41
N PRO A 191 -3.19 -6.81 -3.69
CA PRO A 191 -2.23 -6.45 -2.65
C PRO A 191 -1.02 -5.70 -3.25
N CYS A 192 -0.67 -4.57 -2.64
CA CYS A 192 0.47 -3.75 -3.01
C CYS A 192 1.20 -3.25 -1.75
N ILE A 193 2.53 -3.13 -1.84
CA ILE A 193 3.34 -2.51 -0.79
C ILE A 193 3.64 -1.06 -1.18
N LEU A 194 3.27 -0.11 -0.31
CA LEU A 194 3.73 1.27 -0.42
C LEU A 194 5.04 1.44 0.35
N ILE A 195 6.04 1.98 -0.31
CA ILE A 195 7.26 2.52 0.28
C ILE A 195 7.10 4.04 0.27
N TYR A 196 7.00 4.66 1.43
CA TYR A 196 6.89 6.11 1.54
C TYR A 196 8.06 6.63 2.38
N TYR A 197 8.73 7.68 1.92
CA TYR A 197 9.89 8.20 2.62
C TYR A 197 10.08 9.70 2.42
N ALA A 198 10.71 10.31 3.41
CA ALA A 198 11.08 11.71 3.41
C ALA A 198 12.48 11.86 3.99
N GLY A 199 13.43 12.34 3.19
CA GLY A 199 14.83 12.29 3.58
C GLY A 199 15.29 10.83 3.73
N PRO A 200 15.98 10.50 4.83
CA PRO A 200 16.34 9.12 5.19
C PRO A 200 15.29 8.41 6.08
N ASN A 201 14.06 8.91 6.20
CA ASN A 201 13.02 8.31 7.04
C ASN A 201 12.05 7.51 6.18
N PHE A 202 11.98 6.20 6.38
CA PHE A 202 11.26 5.25 5.54
C PHE A 202 10.10 4.58 6.27
N GLY A 203 8.96 4.47 5.64
CA GLY A 203 7.85 3.66 6.11
C GLY A 203 7.35 2.72 5.02
N PHE A 204 6.75 1.61 5.47
CA PHE A 204 6.07 0.65 4.61
C PHE A 204 4.60 0.57 4.97
N ALA A 205 3.72 0.43 3.99
CA ALA A 205 2.30 0.24 4.20
C ALA A 205 1.71 -0.80 3.25
N ALA A 206 0.69 -1.50 3.73
CA ALA A 206 -0.14 -2.39 2.94
C ALA A 206 -1.21 -1.58 2.24
N LEU A 207 -1.37 -1.84 0.95
CA LEU A 207 -2.43 -1.33 0.11
C LEU A 207 -3.24 -2.51 -0.43
N ALA A 208 -4.56 -2.44 -0.32
CA ALA A 208 -5.45 -3.46 -0.88
C ALA A 208 -6.80 -2.87 -1.21
N MET A 209 -7.55 -3.55 -2.08
CA MET A 209 -8.93 -3.26 -2.38
C MET A 209 -9.79 -4.50 -2.15
N THR A 210 -10.73 -4.41 -1.22
CA THR A 210 -11.86 -5.35 -1.15
C THR A 210 -13.05 -4.73 -1.88
N ASP A 211 -14.17 -5.45 -2.00
CA ASP A 211 -15.26 -5.11 -2.93
C ASP A 211 -15.67 -3.63 -2.95
N ALA A 212 -15.96 -3.01 -1.81
CA ALA A 212 -16.34 -1.59 -1.75
C ALA A 212 -15.33 -0.69 -1.01
N LYS A 213 -14.10 -1.15 -0.77
CA LYS A 213 -13.21 -0.54 0.23
C LYS A 213 -11.75 -0.52 -0.20
N ILE A 214 -11.13 0.64 -0.05
CA ILE A 214 -9.67 0.81 -0.15
C ILE A 214 -9.07 0.71 1.26
N HIS A 215 -8.04 -0.11 1.40
CA HIS A 215 -7.31 -0.32 2.65
C HIS A 215 -5.89 0.19 2.53
N VAL A 216 -5.47 0.96 3.52
CA VAL A 216 -4.14 1.52 3.68
C VAL A 216 -3.73 1.34 5.13
N ALA A 217 -2.74 0.50 5.40
CA ALA A 217 -2.35 0.19 6.77
C ALA A 217 -0.83 0.20 6.93
N PRO A 218 -0.25 0.96 7.88
CA PRO A 218 1.19 0.94 8.11
C PRO A 218 1.67 -0.45 8.52
N LEU A 219 2.72 -0.93 7.85
CA LEU A 219 3.42 -2.17 8.15
C LEU A 219 4.65 -1.93 9.03
N THR A 220 5.15 -0.70 9.09
CA THR A 220 6.24 -0.27 9.97
C THR A 220 5.96 1.12 10.53
N PRO A 221 6.59 1.51 11.66
CA PRO A 221 6.80 2.92 11.96
C PRO A 221 7.69 3.57 10.86
N LEU A 222 7.86 4.90 10.92
CA LEU A 222 8.93 5.56 10.17
C LEU A 222 10.28 5.16 10.76
N ILE A 223 11.07 4.48 9.94
CA ILE A 223 12.41 3.97 10.24
C ILE A 223 13.43 4.95 9.68
N PRO A 224 14.17 5.69 10.52
CA PRO A 224 15.31 6.46 10.07
C PRO A 224 16.47 5.57 9.64
N LEU A 225 17.12 5.94 8.55
CA LEU A 225 18.35 5.32 8.04
C LEU A 225 19.61 6.14 8.38
N TYR A 226 19.54 7.03 9.37
CA TYR A 226 20.74 7.70 9.87
C TYR A 226 21.70 6.66 10.45
N THR A 227 22.98 6.80 10.14
CA THR A 227 24.01 5.91 10.65
C THR A 227 24.47 6.39 12.03
N GLU A 228 23.76 5.98 13.09
CA GLU A 228 24.33 5.96 14.43
C GLU A 228 25.01 4.59 14.61
N PRO A 229 26.37 4.52 14.65
CA PRO A 229 27.09 3.25 14.65
C PRO A 229 26.73 2.32 15.81
N HIS A 230 26.27 2.87 16.93
CA HIS A 230 25.93 2.10 18.14
C HIS A 230 24.45 1.72 18.21
N ASP A 231 23.60 2.22 17.31
CA ASP A 231 22.19 1.88 17.30
C ASP A 231 21.93 0.59 16.50
N TYR A 232 22.39 -0.52 17.07
CA TYR A 232 22.19 -1.85 16.51
C TYR A 232 20.71 -2.19 16.36
N PHE A 233 19.85 -1.68 17.24
CA PHE A 233 18.42 -1.95 17.19
C PHE A 233 17.78 -1.34 15.94
N MET A 234 18.02 -0.06 15.68
CA MET A 234 17.48 0.62 14.51
C MET A 234 18.07 0.07 13.21
N GLN A 235 19.37 -0.22 13.18
CA GLN A 235 20.00 -0.87 12.02
C GLN A 235 19.38 -2.25 11.74
N LYS A 236 19.17 -3.07 12.78
CA LYS A 236 18.54 -4.38 12.64
C LYS A 236 17.09 -4.26 12.17
N MET A 237 16.33 -3.31 12.73
CA MET A 237 14.94 -3.06 12.31
C MET A 237 14.87 -2.64 10.83
N ALA A 238 15.76 -1.73 10.39
CA ALA A 238 15.81 -1.29 9.00
C ALA A 238 16.19 -2.45 8.07
N ALA A 239 17.23 -3.21 8.40
CA ALA A 239 17.66 -4.36 7.60
C ALA A 239 16.56 -5.42 7.49
N ARG A 240 15.84 -5.68 8.59
CA ARG A 240 14.68 -6.59 8.60
C ARG A 240 13.54 -6.08 7.73
N ALA A 241 13.22 -4.78 7.78
CA ALA A 241 12.16 -4.19 6.97
C ALA A 241 12.46 -4.29 5.47
N PHE A 242 13.70 -4.00 5.04
CA PHE A 242 14.10 -4.16 3.64
C PHE A 242 14.20 -5.64 3.21
N GLY A 243 14.65 -6.54 4.09
CA GLY A 243 14.58 -7.99 3.84
C GLY A 243 13.15 -8.50 3.68
N ALA A 244 12.23 -8.03 4.54
CA ALA A 244 10.79 -8.31 4.46
C ALA A 244 10.20 -7.77 3.15
N LEU A 245 10.59 -6.55 2.72
CA LEU A 245 10.19 -6.00 1.42
C LEU A 245 10.62 -6.91 0.27
N ARG A 246 11.88 -7.34 0.22
CA ARG A 246 12.38 -8.22 -0.85
C ARG A 246 11.57 -9.53 -0.91
N ARG A 247 11.29 -10.13 0.24
CA ARG A 247 10.46 -11.34 0.32
C ARG A 247 9.01 -11.08 -0.11
N ALA A 248 8.43 -9.94 0.27
CA ALA A 248 7.09 -9.54 -0.13
C ALA A 248 7.00 -9.32 -1.65
N VAL A 249 8.01 -8.69 -2.26
CA VAL A 249 8.08 -8.51 -3.72
C VAL A 249 8.06 -9.86 -4.43
N ILE A 250 8.86 -10.82 -3.99
CA ILE A 250 8.88 -12.18 -4.58
C ILE A 250 7.50 -12.84 -4.47
N GLN A 251 6.85 -12.74 -3.30
CA GLN A 251 5.52 -13.30 -3.06
C GLN A 251 4.45 -12.64 -3.93
N LEU A 252 4.49 -11.31 -4.08
CA LEU A 252 3.56 -10.57 -4.94
C LEU A 252 3.75 -10.91 -6.41
N LYS A 253 5.00 -10.99 -6.88
CA LYS A 253 5.30 -11.47 -8.24
C LYS A 253 4.71 -12.85 -8.47
N LYS A 254 4.90 -13.77 -7.53
CA LYS A 254 4.34 -15.13 -7.59
C LYS A 254 2.80 -15.09 -7.63
N TYR A 255 2.18 -14.35 -6.71
CA TYR A 255 0.73 -14.19 -6.60
C TYR A 255 0.08 -13.73 -7.91
N TYR A 256 0.63 -12.68 -8.53
CA TYR A 256 0.11 -12.17 -9.80
C TYR A 256 0.44 -13.09 -10.99
N ASN A 257 1.57 -13.81 -10.95
CA ASN A 257 1.94 -14.75 -12.00
C ASN A 257 1.07 -16.02 -12.02
N GLU A 258 0.63 -16.51 -10.87
CA GLU A 258 -0.15 -17.75 -10.76
C GLU A 258 -1.61 -17.62 -11.21
N GLY A 259 -2.03 -16.45 -11.68
CA GLY A 259 -3.38 -16.26 -12.22
C GLY A 259 -4.44 -15.97 -11.16
N ASN A 260 -4.04 -15.82 -9.88
CA ASN A 260 -4.95 -15.47 -8.78
C ASN A 260 -5.64 -14.11 -8.99
N ALA A 261 -5.05 -13.26 -9.83
CA ALA A 261 -5.65 -12.02 -10.28
C ALA A 261 -6.15 -12.08 -11.75
N GLN A 262 -6.23 -13.22 -12.43
CA GLN A 262 -6.61 -13.23 -13.86
C GLN A 262 -8.12 -13.07 -14.11
N ILE A 263 -8.44 -12.54 -15.32
CA ILE A 263 -9.79 -12.26 -15.81
C ILE A 263 -10.60 -13.55 -15.82
N GLN A 264 -11.89 -13.44 -15.53
CA GLN A 264 -12.90 -14.49 -15.55
C GLN A 264 -12.62 -15.58 -16.60
N ASN A 265 -12.20 -16.75 -16.13
CA ASN A 265 -12.76 -18.01 -16.59
C ASN A 265 -13.57 -18.57 -15.41
N PRO A 266 -14.78 -19.12 -15.63
CA PRO A 266 -15.56 -19.72 -14.56
C PRO A 266 -14.89 -21.02 -14.11
N LEU A 267 -13.87 -20.89 -13.27
CA LEU A 267 -13.38 -21.99 -12.45
C LEU A 267 -14.28 -22.08 -11.21
N PRO A 268 -14.57 -23.30 -10.72
CA PRO A 268 -15.42 -23.49 -9.56
C PRO A 268 -14.84 -22.71 -8.39
N VAL A 269 -15.69 -21.87 -7.81
CA VAL A 269 -15.42 -20.99 -6.68
C VAL A 269 -14.63 -21.77 -5.62
N SER A 270 -13.32 -21.49 -5.52
CA SER A 270 -12.58 -21.71 -4.29
C SER A 270 -13.13 -20.69 -3.29
N PRO A 271 -13.66 -21.10 -2.12
CA PRO A 271 -14.42 -20.24 -1.21
C PRO A 271 -13.49 -19.38 -0.34
N GLU A 272 -12.54 -18.69 -0.95
CA GLU A 272 -11.87 -17.57 -0.31
C GLU A 272 -12.81 -16.37 -0.41
N SER A 273 -13.66 -16.21 0.61
CA SER A 273 -14.59 -15.10 0.73
C SER A 273 -13.84 -13.77 0.72
N LEU A 274 -14.20 -12.89 -0.20
CA LEU A 274 -13.70 -11.50 -0.25
C LEU A 274 -14.26 -10.62 0.88
N GLU A 275 -15.27 -11.12 1.61
CA GLU A 275 -15.91 -10.41 2.72
C GLU A 275 -15.22 -10.67 4.07
N PHE A 276 -14.50 -11.78 4.27
CA PHE A 276 -13.86 -12.15 5.54
C PHE A 276 -12.60 -13.05 5.37
N PRO A 277 -11.62 -12.96 6.29
CA PRO A 277 -10.21 -13.25 6.01
C PRO A 277 -9.82 -14.73 5.91
N TYR A 278 -8.68 -14.98 5.25
CA TYR A 278 -8.03 -16.30 5.15
C TYR A 278 -7.63 -16.89 6.52
N ILE A 279 -7.63 -16.07 7.58
CA ILE A 279 -7.47 -16.49 8.98
C ILE A 279 -8.83 -16.47 9.65
N ARG A 280 -9.31 -17.63 10.12
CA ARG A 280 -10.66 -17.77 10.70
C ARG A 280 -10.75 -17.46 12.19
N GLU A 281 -9.62 -17.25 12.87
CA GLU A 281 -9.57 -17.05 14.32
C GLU A 281 -8.54 -15.98 14.68
N PHE A 282 -8.97 -15.00 15.47
CA PHE A 282 -8.10 -13.99 16.09
C PHE A 282 -8.38 -14.01 17.60
N ILE A 283 -7.33 -14.16 18.40
CA ILE A 283 -7.43 -14.07 19.86
C ILE A 283 -6.94 -12.67 20.25
N PRO A 284 -7.82 -11.77 20.73
CA PRO A 284 -7.41 -10.47 21.23
C PRO A 284 -6.51 -10.61 22.44
N ILE A 285 -5.54 -9.70 22.58
CA ILE A 285 -4.77 -9.56 23.82
C ILE A 285 -5.73 -8.99 24.86
N GLN A 286 -5.95 -9.73 25.96
CA GLN A 286 -6.66 -9.21 27.12
C GLN A 286 -5.78 -8.15 27.80
N GLY A 287 -6.31 -6.93 27.88
CA GLY A 287 -5.72 -5.84 28.67
C GLY A 287 -6.06 -5.95 30.14
#